data_AF-A0A1A8GY19-F1
#
_entry.id   AF-A0A1A8GY19-F1
#
_cell.length_a   1.000
_cell.length_b   1.000
_cell.length_c   1.000
_cell.angle_alpha   90.00
_cell.angle_beta   90.00
_cell.angle_gamma   90.00
#
_symmetry.space_group_name_H-M   'P 1'
#
loop_
_entity.id
_entity.type
_entity.pdbx_description
1 polymer ?
#
loop_
_entity_poly.entity_id
_entity_poly.type
_entity_poly.pdbx_seq_one_letter_code
_entity_poly.pdbx_strand_id
1 'polypeptide(L)'
;MKVQFSGFRPSLVVLQVGDRDDSNLYISTKLKAAAEIGIDAKHVRLPNSATQDEVLHSIMSVNENQTVHGLIVQLPLDAVNHINSELVTNAVSPEKDVDGLSCINAGKLSRGDLNV
;
A
#
# COMPACT_ATOMS: atom_id res chain seq x y z
N MET A 1 -11.54 17.77 -16.28
CA MET A 1 -11.80 16.62 -17.18
C MET A 1 -10.62 15.66 -17.03
N LYS A 2 -10.84 14.40 -16.65
CA LYS A 2 -9.73 13.42 -16.56
C LYS A 2 -9.24 13.11 -17.96
N VAL A 3 -7.97 13.38 -18.22
CA VAL A 3 -7.32 12.87 -19.44
C VAL A 3 -7.18 11.36 -19.24
N GLN A 4 -7.96 10.58 -19.97
CA GLN A 4 -7.78 9.13 -20.02
C GLN A 4 -6.83 8.80 -21.15
N PHE A 5 -5.67 8.23 -20.81
CA PHE A 5 -4.75 7.68 -21.79
C PHE A 5 -5.30 6.33 -22.28
N SER A 6 -5.43 6.14 -23.58
CA SER A 6 -5.91 4.88 -24.14
C SER A 6 -4.91 3.77 -23.82
N GLY A 7 -5.26 2.86 -22.91
CA GLY A 7 -4.47 1.67 -22.57
C GLY A 7 -3.62 1.76 -21.30
N PHE A 8 -3.50 2.94 -20.66
CA PHE A 8 -2.78 3.09 -19.40
C PHE A 8 -3.68 3.66 -18.31
N ARG A 9 -3.69 3.01 -17.15
CA ARG A 9 -4.35 3.50 -15.94
C ARG A 9 -3.41 3.32 -14.76
N PRO A 10 -3.07 4.39 -14.01
CA PRO A 10 -2.38 4.24 -12.75
C PRO A 10 -3.21 3.35 -11.82
N SER A 11 -2.53 2.55 -11.03
CA SER A 11 -3.15 1.55 -10.15
C SER A 11 -2.49 1.56 -8.78
N LEU A 12 -3.33 1.49 -7.76
CA LEU A 12 -2.97 1.54 -6.35
C LEU A 12 -3.53 0.30 -5.66
N VAL A 13 -2.74 -0.35 -4.81
CA VAL A 13 -3.23 -1.37 -3.89
C VAL A 13 -3.19 -0.81 -2.47
N VAL A 14 -4.27 -1.02 -1.72
CA VAL A 14 -4.33 -0.78 -0.28
C VAL A 14 -4.47 -2.14 0.39
N LEU A 15 -3.47 -2.53 1.21
CA LEU A 15 -3.44 -3.76 1.97
C LEU A 15 -3.86 -3.49 3.42
N GLN A 16 -4.89 -4.19 3.88
CA GLN A 16 -5.40 -4.15 5.25
C GLN A 16 -5.20 -5.52 5.91
N VAL A 17 -4.82 -5.51 7.19
CA VAL A 17 -4.90 -6.70 8.06
C VAL A 17 -5.97 -6.45 9.11
N GLY A 18 -6.89 -7.39 9.28
CA GLY A 18 -8.03 -7.27 10.18
C GLY A 18 -9.16 -6.42 9.62
N ASP A 19 -9.97 -5.83 10.51
CA ASP A 19 -11.23 -5.18 10.11
C ASP A 19 -11.63 -3.98 10.99
N ARG A 20 -10.65 -3.23 11.52
CA ARG A 20 -10.92 -2.03 12.32
C ARG A 20 -11.80 -1.03 11.58
N ASP A 21 -12.82 -0.52 12.26
CA ASP A 21 -13.78 0.45 11.72
C ASP A 21 -13.12 1.75 11.25
N ASP A 22 -12.14 2.27 12.00
CA ASP A 22 -11.40 3.46 11.62
C ASP A 22 -10.64 3.26 10.30
N SER A 23 -9.94 2.13 10.19
CA SER A 23 -9.20 1.73 9.00
C SER A 23 -10.12 1.57 7.80
N ASN A 24 -11.29 0.96 7.98
CA ASN A 24 -12.30 0.81 6.93
C ASN A 24 -12.78 2.16 6.39
N LEU A 25 -13.03 3.13 7.28
CA LEU A 25 -13.44 4.47 6.88
C LEU A 25 -12.34 5.18 6.08
N TYR A 26 -11.09 5.14 6.56
CA TYR A 26 -9.96 5.74 5.86
C TYR A 26 -9.71 5.10 4.50
N ILE A 27 -9.74 3.76 4.42
CA ILE A 27 -9.58 3.03 3.15
C ILE A 27 -10.70 3.41 2.17
N SER A 28 -11.96 3.44 2.61
CA SER A 28 -13.07 3.83 1.74
C SER A 28 -12.89 5.23 1.15
N THR A 29 -12.36 6.17 1.94
CA THR A 29 -12.05 7.53 1.51
C THR A 29 -10.92 7.54 0.47
N LYS A 30 -9.84 6.76 0.69
CA LYS A 30 -8.73 6.60 -0.27
C LYS A 30 -9.22 6.02 -1.61
N LEU A 31 -10.04 4.96 -1.58
CA LEU A 31 -10.59 4.33 -2.78
C LEU A 31 -11.51 5.29 -3.54
N LYS A 32 -12.36 6.03 -2.83
CA LYS A 32 -13.24 7.04 -3.42
C LYS A 32 -12.44 8.14 -4.12
N ALA A 33 -11.44 8.71 -3.45
CA ALA A 33 -10.57 9.73 -4.02
C ALA A 33 -9.82 9.20 -5.26
N ALA A 34 -9.27 7.99 -5.19
CA ALA A 34 -8.60 7.34 -6.32
C ALA A 34 -9.53 7.18 -7.53
N ALA A 35 -10.76 6.68 -7.29
CA ALA A 35 -11.78 6.57 -8.32
C ALA A 35 -12.18 7.94 -8.89
N GLU A 36 -12.27 8.97 -8.06
CA GLU A 36 -12.56 10.37 -8.44
C GLU A 36 -11.47 11.03 -9.27
N ILE A 37 -10.23 10.54 -9.25
CA ILE A 37 -9.13 11.00 -10.12
C ILE A 37 -8.79 10.02 -11.26
N GLY A 38 -9.37 8.80 -11.25
CA GLY A 38 -9.26 7.83 -12.35
C GLY A 38 -8.16 6.79 -12.17
N ILE A 39 -7.68 6.62 -10.93
CA ILE A 39 -6.77 5.56 -10.53
C ILE A 39 -7.58 4.27 -10.30
N ASP A 40 -7.07 3.14 -10.81
CA ASP A 40 -7.60 1.80 -10.50
C ASP A 40 -7.10 1.36 -9.12
N ALA A 41 -7.91 1.61 -8.09
CA ALA A 41 -7.57 1.28 -6.71
C ALA A 41 -8.21 -0.04 -6.26
N LYS A 42 -7.37 -0.95 -5.76
CA LYS A 42 -7.78 -2.27 -5.24
C LYS A 42 -7.55 -2.32 -3.74
N HIS A 43 -8.48 -2.96 -3.04
CA HIS A 43 -8.38 -3.21 -1.61
C HIS A 43 -8.16 -4.70 -1.38
N VAL A 44 -7.02 -5.03 -0.78
CA VAL A 44 -6.69 -6.40 -0.34
C VAL A 44 -6.85 -6.44 1.17
N ARG A 45 -7.81 -7.23 1.65
CA ARG A 45 -8.03 -7.42 3.09
C ARG A 45 -7.62 -8.82 3.50
N LEU A 46 -6.63 -8.91 4.39
CA LEU A 46 -6.23 -10.12 5.07
C LEU A 46 -6.99 -10.24 6.41
N PRO A 47 -7.33 -11.46 6.85
CA PRO A 47 -8.02 -11.66 8.13
C PRO A 47 -7.11 -11.25 9.31
N ASN A 48 -7.71 -10.98 10.46
CA ASN A 48 -6.93 -10.70 11.69
C ASN A 48 -6.10 -11.91 12.15
N SER A 49 -6.41 -13.12 11.68
CA SER A 49 -5.63 -14.34 11.90
C SER A 49 -4.38 -14.44 11.03
N ALA A 50 -4.16 -13.49 10.12
CA ALA A 50 -2.99 -13.51 9.25
C ALA A 50 -1.69 -13.53 10.05
N THR A 51 -0.75 -14.30 9.57
CA THR A 51 0.63 -14.39 10.07
C THR A 51 1.50 -13.35 9.37
N GLN A 52 2.66 -13.07 9.95
CA GLN A 52 3.64 -12.19 9.32
C GLN A 52 4.04 -12.66 7.92
N ASP A 53 4.24 -13.97 7.74
CA ASP A 53 4.63 -14.53 6.44
C ASP A 53 3.54 -14.37 5.38
N GLU A 54 2.27 -14.50 5.74
CA GLU A 54 1.16 -14.25 4.82
C GLU A 54 1.08 -12.77 4.41
N VAL A 55 1.30 -11.85 5.35
CA VAL A 55 1.36 -10.41 5.05
C VAL A 55 2.53 -10.10 4.12
N LEU A 56 3.72 -10.62 4.42
CA LEU A 56 4.91 -10.43 3.58
C LEU A 56 4.71 -11.05 2.19
N HIS A 57 4.11 -12.23 2.08
CA HIS A 57 3.83 -12.87 0.80
C HIS A 57 2.84 -12.05 -0.04
N SER A 58 1.81 -11.48 0.59
CA SER A 58 0.89 -10.57 -0.08
C SER A 58 1.59 -9.30 -0.58
N ILE A 59 2.52 -8.74 0.20
CA ILE A 59 3.31 -7.57 -0.23
C ILE A 59 4.21 -7.92 -1.41
N MET A 60 4.91 -9.06 -1.36
CA MET A 60 5.76 -9.52 -2.46
C MET A 60 4.97 -9.73 -3.76
N SER A 61 3.78 -10.33 -3.67
CA SER A 61 2.89 -10.49 -4.82
C SER A 61 2.50 -9.15 -5.46
N VAL A 62 2.32 -8.10 -4.64
CA VAL A 62 2.03 -6.74 -5.13
C VAL A 62 3.29 -6.07 -5.71
N ASN A 63 4.45 -6.27 -5.09
CA ASN A 63 5.73 -5.76 -5.57
C ASN A 63 6.04 -6.29 -6.98
N GLU A 64 5.85 -7.59 -7.21
CA GLU A 64 6.13 -8.24 -8.49
C GLU A 64 5.09 -7.92 -9.59
N ASN A 65 3.89 -7.45 -9.19
CA ASN A 65 2.85 -7.12 -10.14
C ASN A 65 3.13 -5.80 -10.88
N GLN A 66 3.58 -5.90 -12.13
CA GLN A 66 3.90 -4.75 -12.99
C GLN A 66 2.69 -3.86 -13.32
N THR A 67 1.46 -4.33 -13.13
CA THR A 67 0.26 -3.49 -13.34
C THR A 67 -0.05 -2.59 -12.15
N VAL A 68 0.61 -2.80 -11.00
CA VAL A 68 0.43 -2.00 -9.78
C VAL A 68 1.58 -1.02 -9.64
N HIS A 69 1.24 0.26 -9.46
CA HIS A 69 2.18 1.37 -9.45
C HIS A 69 2.44 1.90 -8.03
N GLY A 70 1.56 1.61 -7.07
CA GLY A 70 1.72 2.00 -5.67
C GLY A 70 1.06 1.01 -4.72
N LEU A 71 1.62 0.90 -3.52
CA LEU A 71 1.13 0.07 -2.43
C LEU A 71 1.09 0.90 -1.14
N ILE A 72 -0.06 0.84 -0.46
CA ILE A 72 -0.28 1.33 0.90
C ILE A 72 -0.51 0.11 1.78
N VAL A 73 0.25 0.00 2.88
CA VAL A 73 -0.10 -0.93 3.98
C VAL A 73 -0.81 -0.11 5.06
N GLN A 74 -2.09 -0.40 5.29
CA GLN A 74 -2.88 0.35 6.26
C GLN A 74 -2.43 -0.01 7.68
N LEU A 75 -1.96 1.00 8.40
CA LEU A 75 -1.59 0.92 9.81
C LEU A 75 -2.66 1.52 10.72
N PRO A 76 -2.73 1.10 12.00
CA PRO A 76 -2.01 -0.04 12.57
C PRO A 76 -2.56 -1.39 12.07
N LEU A 77 -1.72 -2.42 12.10
CA LEU A 77 -2.14 -3.79 11.75
C LEU A 77 -3.06 -4.35 12.84
N ASP A 78 -4.25 -4.83 12.46
CA ASP A 78 -5.20 -5.49 13.35
C ASP A 78 -5.07 -7.01 13.23
N ALA A 79 -4.05 -7.54 13.89
CA ALA A 79 -3.73 -8.97 13.88
C ALA A 79 -3.75 -9.55 15.30
N VAL A 80 -4.24 -10.79 15.43
CA VAL A 80 -4.13 -11.57 16.67
C VAL A 80 -2.70 -12.06 16.89
N ASN A 81 -1.96 -12.26 15.81
CA ASN A 81 -0.55 -12.61 15.83
C ASN A 81 0.31 -11.36 15.96
N HIS A 82 1.45 -11.48 16.63
CA HIS A 82 2.45 -10.41 16.57
C HIS A 82 3.02 -10.32 15.15
N ILE A 83 2.97 -9.12 14.57
CA ILE A 83 3.55 -8.81 13.26
C ILE A 83 4.44 -7.58 13.43
N ASN A 84 5.68 -7.68 12.97
CA ASN A 84 6.60 -6.56 13.01
C ASN A 84 6.24 -5.54 11.91
N SER A 85 5.62 -4.43 12.29
CA SER A 85 5.23 -3.35 11.37
C SER A 85 6.40 -2.75 10.61
N GLU A 86 7.60 -2.65 11.22
CA GLU A 86 8.79 -2.11 10.54
C GLU A 86 9.29 -3.07 9.45
N LEU A 87 9.25 -4.37 9.71
CA LEU A 87 9.57 -5.37 8.68
C LEU A 87 8.57 -5.30 7.52
N VAL A 88 7.28 -5.12 7.86
CA VAL A 88 6.20 -4.99 6.87
C VAL A 88 6.34 -3.75 6.02
N THR A 89 6.59 -2.56 6.61
CA THR A 89 6.75 -1.33 5.82
C THR A 89 8.03 -1.35 4.99
N ASN A 90 9.11 -1.96 5.47
CA ASN A 90 10.34 -2.12 4.70
C ASN A 90 10.26 -3.18 3.60
N ALA A 91 9.28 -4.08 3.64
CA ALA A 91 9.06 -5.07 2.57
C ALA A 91 8.39 -4.46 1.33
N VAL A 92 7.78 -3.28 1.44
CA VAL A 92 7.22 -2.56 0.28
C VAL A 92 8.36 -2.09 -0.63
N SER A 93 8.27 -2.37 -1.93
CA SER A 93 9.28 -1.91 -2.89
C SER A 93 9.42 -0.38 -2.83
N PRO A 94 10.63 0.19 -2.77
CA PRO A 94 10.82 1.64 -2.67
C PRO A 94 10.12 2.43 -3.79
N GLU A 95 10.00 1.86 -4.98
CA GLU A 95 9.35 2.45 -6.16
C GLU A 95 7.82 2.44 -6.08
N LYS A 96 7.24 1.61 -5.20
CA LYS A 96 5.79 1.50 -4.96
C LYS A 96 5.36 2.03 -3.58
N ASP A 97 6.31 2.41 -2.73
CA ASP A 97 6.05 2.93 -1.37
C ASP A 97 5.53 4.38 -1.43
N VAL A 98 4.23 4.50 -1.71
CA VAL A 98 3.56 5.80 -1.88
C VAL A 98 3.24 6.51 -0.56
N ASP A 99 3.28 5.80 0.56
CA ASP A 99 3.21 6.41 1.90
C ASP A 99 4.60 6.88 2.39
N GLY A 100 5.69 6.44 1.74
CA GLY A 100 7.06 6.86 2.02
C GLY A 100 7.59 6.37 3.37
N LEU A 101 7.09 5.23 3.86
CA LEU A 101 7.39 4.71 5.21
C LEU A 101 8.57 3.74 5.25
N SER A 102 9.08 3.28 4.11
CA SER A 102 10.27 2.43 4.07
C SER A 102 11.50 3.22 4.54
N CYS A 103 12.44 2.54 5.20
CA CYS A 103 13.71 3.14 5.62
C CYS A 103 14.51 3.66 4.43
N ILE A 104 14.35 3.06 3.24
CA ILE A 104 14.99 3.52 2.00
C ILE A 104 14.46 4.90 1.61
N ASN A 105 13.14 5.08 1.52
CA ASN A 105 12.56 6.36 1.11
C ASN A 105 12.71 7.43 2.20
N ALA A 106 12.60 7.07 3.48
CA ALA A 106 12.94 7.97 4.59
C ALA A 106 14.42 8.40 4.55
N GLY A 107 15.32 7.46 4.23
CA GLY A 107 16.75 7.71 4.07
C GLY A 107 17.07 8.65 2.89
N LYS A 108 16.40 8.46 1.75
CA LYS A 108 16.50 9.38 0.60
C LYS A 108 16.00 10.78 0.97
N LEU A 109 14.80 10.86 1.53
CA LEU A 109 14.18 12.13 1.97
C LEU A 109 15.09 12.90 2.95
N SER A 110 15.61 12.22 3.98
CA SER A 110 16.46 12.85 5.01
C SER A 110 17.78 13.40 4.48
N ARG A 111 18.27 12.87 3.35
CA ARG A 111 19.46 13.39 2.65
C ARG A 111 19.14 14.44 1.59
N GLY A 112 17.86 14.77 1.39
CA GLY A 112 17.41 15.65 0.31
C GLY A 112 17.53 15.02 -1.08
N ASP A 113 17.59 13.70 -1.17
CA ASP A 113 17.62 12.94 -2.43
C ASP A 113 16.19 12.82 -2.97
N LEU A 114 15.73 13.87 -3.65
CA LEU A 114 14.39 14.01 -4.22
C LEU A 114 14.36 13.77 -5.74
N ASN A 115 15.49 13.35 -6.32
CA ASN A 115 15.56 13.06 -7.75
C ASN A 115 14.91 11.69 -7.99
N VAL A 116 13.69 11.73 -8.56
CA VAL A 116 12.91 10.57 -9.01
C VAL A 116 13.06 10.37 -10.51
#